data_AF-A0A962Z6G0-F1
#
_entry.id   AF-A0A962Z6G0-F1
#
_cell.length_a   1.000
_cell.length_b   1.000
_cell.length_c   1.000
_cell.angle_alpha   90.00
_cell.angle_beta   90.00
_cell.angle_gamma   90.00
#
_symmetry.space_group_name_H-M   'P 1'
#
loop_
_entity.id
_entity.type
_entity.pdbx_description
1 polymer ?
#
loop_
_entity_poly.entity_id
_entity_poly.type
_entity_poly.pdbx_seq_one_letter_code
_entity_poly.pdbx_strand_id
1 'polypeptide(L)'
;MNMMLRSALGGLALSAMALTAQAADIVVGGKNFTEQQLLSAITGQLLSAKGFNVDNRGGMGSAAVRQAMENGQIDVYWEYTGTSLITYNKVEEKLDAQATYDRVKELDAEKGIVWLQPSAANNTYALAMRADDAGKRGIATLSDLAGKVNDGEEITFGSNAE
;
A
#
# COMPACT_ATOMS: atom_id res chain seq x y z
N MET A 1 -39.60 -72.46 -15.08
CA MET A 1 -38.37 -73.28 -14.96
C MET A 1 -37.20 -72.40 -15.38
N ASN A 2 -36.37 -72.00 -14.41
CA ASN A 2 -35.06 -71.30 -14.49
C ASN A 2 -35.09 -69.90 -15.14
N MET A 3 -35.09 -68.75 -14.44
CA MET A 3 -34.34 -68.28 -13.26
C MET A 3 -32.84 -68.57 -13.34
N MET A 4 -32.08 -67.77 -14.09
CA MET A 4 -30.67 -67.43 -13.86
C MET A 4 -30.18 -66.40 -14.91
N LEU A 5 -29.95 -65.14 -14.51
CA LEU A 5 -28.88 -64.26 -15.00
C LEU A 5 -28.85 -63.01 -14.09
N ARG A 6 -28.19 -63.12 -12.93
CA ARG A 6 -26.86 -62.53 -12.66
C ARG A 6 -26.85 -61.00 -12.59
N SER A 7 -27.10 -60.52 -11.37
CA SER A 7 -26.50 -59.38 -10.68
C SER A 7 -25.59 -58.46 -11.52
N ALA A 8 -26.09 -57.27 -11.86
CA ALA A 8 -25.28 -56.17 -12.36
C ALA A 8 -24.72 -55.36 -11.17
N LEU A 9 -23.50 -55.70 -10.76
CA LEU A 9 -22.63 -54.82 -9.98
C LEU A 9 -21.46 -54.40 -10.88
N GLY A 10 -21.13 -53.12 -10.87
CA GLY A 10 -19.77 -52.67 -11.20
C GLY A 10 -19.71 -51.60 -12.27
N GLY A 11 -19.45 -50.36 -11.83
CA GLY A 11 -18.93 -49.32 -12.72
C GLY A 11 -19.43 -47.90 -12.46
N LEU A 12 -19.51 -47.43 -11.21
CA LEU A 12 -19.44 -45.98 -10.99
C LEU A 12 -18.01 -45.55 -11.33
N ALA A 13 -17.81 -45.06 -12.55
CA ALA A 13 -16.58 -44.37 -12.93
C ALA A 13 -16.57 -43.04 -12.18
N LEU A 14 -15.96 -43.04 -10.99
CA LEU A 14 -15.61 -41.83 -10.26
C LEU A 14 -14.42 -41.19 -10.99
N SER A 15 -14.70 -40.43 -12.04
CA SER A 15 -13.72 -39.54 -12.64
C SER A 15 -13.36 -38.49 -11.60
N ALA A 16 -12.28 -38.75 -10.86
CA ALA A 16 -11.60 -37.77 -10.03
C ALA A 16 -11.14 -36.63 -10.96
N MET A 17 -11.95 -35.58 -11.06
CA MET A 17 -11.45 -34.29 -11.50
C MET A 17 -10.41 -33.87 -10.46
N ALA A 18 -9.14 -34.14 -10.77
CA ALA A 18 -8.04 -33.41 -10.18
C ALA A 18 -8.17 -31.96 -10.62
N LEU A 19 -9.00 -31.20 -9.89
CA LEU A 19 -8.92 -29.75 -9.87
C LEU A 19 -7.52 -29.45 -9.33
N THR A 20 -6.57 -29.26 -10.23
CA THR A 20 -5.34 -28.57 -9.89
C THR A 20 -5.78 -27.19 -9.44
N ALA A 21 -5.78 -26.96 -8.12
CA ALA A 21 -5.96 -25.64 -7.55
C ALA A 21 -4.78 -24.80 -8.03
N GLN A 22 -4.96 -24.12 -9.16
CA GLN A 22 -4.01 -23.13 -9.61
C GLN A 22 -4.07 -21.99 -8.60
N ALA A 23 -2.94 -21.71 -7.95
CA ALA A 23 -2.84 -20.60 -7.02
C ALA A 23 -3.30 -19.33 -7.75
N ALA A 24 -4.26 -18.62 -7.14
CA ALA A 24 -4.72 -17.34 -7.67
C ALA A 24 -3.54 -16.36 -7.73
N ASP A 25 -3.51 -15.51 -8.76
CA ASP A 25 -2.51 -14.46 -8.89
C ASP A 25 -2.63 -13.47 -7.73
N ILE A 26 -1.50 -13.00 -7.21
CA ILE A 26 -1.50 -11.90 -6.24
C ILE A 26 -1.76 -10.60 -6.99
N VAL A 27 -2.85 -9.91 -6.66
CA VAL A 27 -3.22 -8.65 -7.28
C VAL A 27 -2.54 -7.50 -6.54
N VAL A 28 -1.58 -6.85 -7.22
CA VAL A 28 -0.85 -5.69 -6.70
C VAL A 28 -1.50 -4.40 -7.19
N GLY A 29 -2.01 -3.60 -6.27
CA GLY A 29 -2.57 -2.27 -6.54
C GLY A 29 -1.53 -1.15 -6.53
N GLY A 30 -2.00 0.07 -6.74
CA GLY A 30 -1.19 1.29 -6.60
C GLY A 30 -1.95 2.54 -7.03
N LYS A 31 -1.65 3.68 -6.40
CA LYS A 31 -2.24 4.97 -6.77
C LYS A 31 -1.67 5.53 -8.08
N ASN A 32 -2.35 6.51 -8.65
CA ASN A 32 -2.06 7.13 -9.95
C ASN A 32 -1.00 8.24 -9.93
N PHE A 33 0.07 8.07 -9.15
CA PHE A 33 1.21 9.00 -9.15
C PHE A 33 2.55 8.25 -9.07
N THR A 34 3.62 8.96 -9.42
CA THR A 34 4.93 8.37 -9.74
C THR A 34 5.47 7.42 -8.66
N GLU A 35 5.50 7.84 -7.40
CA GLU A 35 6.01 6.99 -6.31
C GLU A 35 5.20 5.69 -6.17
N GLN A 36 3.87 5.77 -6.30
CA GLN A 36 2.99 4.61 -6.17
C GLN A 36 3.09 3.65 -7.37
N GLN A 37 3.28 4.19 -8.58
CA GLN A 37 3.58 3.37 -9.76
C GLN A 37 4.92 2.64 -9.60
N LEU A 38 5.94 3.33 -9.09
CA LEU A 38 7.25 2.75 -8.82
C LEU A 38 7.16 1.65 -7.74
N LEU A 39 6.53 1.93 -6.60
CA LEU A 39 6.40 0.98 -5.49
C LEU A 39 5.56 -0.24 -5.88
N SER A 40 4.49 -0.07 -6.65
CA SER A 40 3.71 -1.18 -7.21
C SER A 40 4.56 -2.06 -8.14
N ALA A 41 5.36 -1.47 -9.02
CA ALA A 41 6.26 -2.20 -9.91
C ALA A 41 7.38 -2.94 -9.15
N ILE A 42 7.97 -2.33 -8.12
CA ILE A 42 8.96 -2.96 -7.24
C ILE A 42 8.34 -4.15 -6.50
N THR A 43 7.14 -3.97 -5.95
CA THR A 43 6.41 -5.02 -5.21
C THR A 43 6.08 -6.20 -6.11
N GLY A 44 5.57 -5.94 -7.33
CA GLY A 44 5.28 -7.00 -8.28
C GLY A 44 6.53 -7.78 -8.68
N GLN A 45 7.64 -7.10 -8.99
CA GLN A 45 8.91 -7.76 -9.29
C GLN A 45 9.44 -8.61 -8.12
N LEU A 46 9.35 -8.10 -6.88
CA LEU A 46 9.75 -8.83 -5.70
C LEU A 46 8.94 -10.12 -5.52
N LEU A 47 7.61 -10.03 -5.65
CA LEU A 47 6.72 -11.19 -5.54
C LEU A 47 6.98 -12.21 -6.66
N SER A 48 7.13 -11.76 -7.90
CA SER A 48 7.49 -12.64 -9.02
C SER A 48 8.84 -13.32 -8.82
N ALA A 49 9.85 -12.60 -8.29
CA ALA A 49 11.14 -13.19 -7.96
C ALA A 49 11.07 -14.23 -6.82
N LYS A 50 10.00 -14.25 -6.04
CA LYS A 50 9.70 -15.27 -5.02
C LYS A 50 8.83 -16.41 -5.54
N GLY A 51 8.50 -16.42 -6.83
CA GLY A 51 7.75 -17.49 -7.49
C GLY A 51 6.22 -17.33 -7.45
N PHE A 52 5.71 -16.15 -7.07
CA PHE A 52 4.29 -15.84 -7.14
C PHE A 52 3.92 -15.35 -8.55
N ASN A 53 2.74 -15.74 -9.02
CA ASN A 53 2.11 -15.05 -10.14
C ASN A 53 1.53 -13.72 -9.64
N VAL A 54 1.71 -12.66 -10.43
CA VAL A 54 1.32 -11.31 -10.04
C VAL A 54 0.51 -10.66 -11.14
N ASP A 55 -0.65 -10.13 -10.78
CA ASP A 55 -1.46 -9.24 -11.61
C ASP A 55 -1.27 -7.80 -11.10
N ASN A 56 -0.58 -6.95 -11.86
CA ASN A 56 -0.36 -5.56 -11.46
C ASN A 56 -1.50 -4.67 -12.00
N ARG A 57 -2.30 -4.12 -11.09
CA ARG A 57 -3.41 -3.20 -11.35
C ARG A 57 -3.14 -1.79 -10.79
N GLY A 58 -1.91 -1.30 -10.87
CA GLY A 58 -1.55 0.05 -10.46
C GLY A 58 -2.25 1.15 -11.28
N GLY A 59 -2.15 2.40 -10.81
CA GLY A 59 -2.64 3.58 -11.53
C GLY A 59 -4.08 4.02 -11.17
N MET A 60 -4.58 3.62 -9.99
CA MET A 60 -5.94 3.97 -9.54
C MET A 60 -5.98 5.29 -8.76
N GLY A 61 -7.13 5.94 -8.68
CA GLY A 61 -7.34 7.03 -7.72
C GLY A 61 -7.26 6.53 -6.26
N SER A 62 -6.88 7.38 -5.31
CA SER A 62 -6.67 6.97 -3.90
C SER A 62 -7.90 6.30 -3.28
N ALA A 63 -9.10 6.88 -3.44
CA ALA A 63 -10.32 6.27 -2.92
C ALA A 63 -10.66 4.93 -3.62
N ALA A 64 -10.38 4.83 -4.92
CA ALA A 64 -10.65 3.61 -5.69
C ALA A 64 -9.73 2.45 -5.27
N VAL A 65 -8.43 2.69 -5.08
CA VAL A 65 -7.51 1.62 -4.60
C VAL A 65 -7.89 1.18 -3.18
N ARG A 66 -8.33 2.10 -2.32
CA ARG A 66 -8.81 1.75 -0.97
C ARG A 66 -10.05 0.87 -1.01
N GLN A 67 -11.04 1.25 -1.81
CA GLN A 67 -12.26 0.45 -1.98
C GLN A 67 -11.96 -0.93 -2.57
N ALA A 68 -11.05 -1.01 -3.53
CA ALA A 68 -10.61 -2.27 -4.12
C ALA A 68 -9.86 -3.17 -3.13
N MET A 69 -9.13 -2.61 -2.15
CA MET A 69 -8.58 -3.39 -1.04
C MET A 69 -9.68 -3.92 -0.12
N GLU A 70 -10.59 -3.03 0.33
CA GLU A 70 -11.66 -3.40 1.27
C GLU A 70 -12.66 -4.42 0.70
N ASN A 71 -12.81 -4.49 -0.62
CA ASN A 71 -13.71 -5.44 -1.29
C ASN A 71 -13.00 -6.69 -1.87
N GLY A 72 -11.68 -6.84 -1.65
CA GLY A 72 -10.91 -8.00 -2.09
C GLY A 72 -10.58 -8.05 -3.59
N GLN A 73 -10.64 -6.92 -4.29
CA GLN A 73 -10.18 -6.81 -5.68
C GLN A 73 -8.66 -6.62 -5.81
N ILE A 74 -7.99 -6.25 -4.72
CA ILE A 74 -6.53 -6.07 -4.60
C ILE A 74 -6.08 -6.76 -3.31
N ASP A 75 -4.94 -7.46 -3.37
CA ASP A 75 -4.37 -8.16 -2.22
C ASP A 75 -3.34 -7.31 -1.48
N VAL A 76 -2.60 -6.46 -2.20
CA VAL A 76 -1.56 -5.62 -1.61
C VAL A 76 -1.39 -4.31 -2.38
N TYR A 77 -1.22 -3.21 -1.67
CA TYR A 77 -0.77 -1.93 -2.22
C TYR A 77 -0.08 -1.12 -1.12
N TRP A 78 0.55 -0.01 -1.51
CA TRP A 78 1.20 0.91 -0.57
C TRP A 78 0.24 2.01 -0.14
N GLU A 79 0.08 2.20 1.17
CA GLU A 79 -0.73 3.29 1.73
C GLU A 79 0.12 4.15 2.68
N TYR A 80 -0.20 5.44 2.76
CA TYR A 80 0.35 6.38 3.72
C TYR A 80 -0.48 6.32 4.98
N THR A 81 0.20 6.22 6.12
CA THR A 81 -0.44 6.13 7.44
C THR A 81 -1.34 7.35 7.68
N GLY A 82 -0.89 8.57 7.36
CA GLY A 82 -1.70 9.79 7.48
C GLY A 82 -2.95 9.82 6.60
N THR A 83 -2.86 9.34 5.35
CA THR A 83 -4.03 9.22 4.47
C THR A 83 -5.05 8.24 5.04
N SER A 84 -4.62 7.07 5.50
CA SER A 84 -5.53 6.11 6.14
C SER A 84 -6.17 6.69 7.39
N LEU A 85 -5.37 7.30 8.28
CA LEU A 85 -5.82 7.87 9.55
C LEU A 85 -6.94 8.90 9.33
N ILE A 86 -6.69 9.90 8.49
CA ILE A 86 -7.59 11.05 8.33
C ILE A 86 -8.71 10.74 7.31
N THR A 87 -8.35 10.21 6.14
CA THR A 87 -9.31 10.09 5.03
C THR A 87 -10.23 8.88 5.18
N TYR A 88 -9.72 7.72 5.60
CA TYR A 88 -10.49 6.47 5.61
C TYR A 88 -10.99 6.09 6.99
N ASN A 89 -10.22 6.40 8.02
CA ASN A 89 -10.56 6.10 9.41
C ASN A 89 -11.09 7.32 10.19
N LYS A 90 -11.09 8.52 9.60
CA LYS A 90 -11.71 9.75 10.12
C LYS A 90 -11.24 10.11 11.54
N VAL A 91 -9.98 9.80 11.86
CA VAL A 91 -9.37 10.19 13.13
C VAL A 91 -8.85 11.62 12.99
N GLU A 92 -9.33 12.50 13.87
CA GLU A 92 -8.95 13.93 13.90
C GLU A 92 -7.80 14.23 14.86
N GLU A 93 -7.45 13.27 15.72
CA GLU A 93 -6.36 13.41 16.68
C GLU A 93 -5.01 13.58 15.97
N LYS A 94 -4.21 14.54 16.44
CA LYS A 94 -2.83 14.71 15.99
C LYS A 94 -1.93 13.74 16.73
N LEU A 95 -1.44 12.75 15.99
CA LEU A 95 -0.55 11.71 16.48
C LEU A 95 0.85 11.89 15.89
N ASP A 96 1.87 11.44 16.60
CA ASP A 96 3.21 11.30 16.02
C ASP A 96 3.25 10.15 15.00
N ALA A 97 4.39 9.96 14.35
CA ALA A 97 4.53 8.96 13.28
C ALA A 97 4.25 7.52 13.76
N GLN A 98 4.74 7.15 14.95
CA GLN A 98 4.59 5.80 15.48
C GLN A 98 3.16 5.55 15.95
N ALA A 99 2.59 6.49 16.72
CA ALA A 99 1.22 6.42 17.17
C ALA A 99 0.23 6.42 15.99
N THR A 100 0.52 7.19 14.92
CA THR A 100 -0.28 7.17 13.69
C THR A 100 -0.26 5.79 13.04
N TYR A 101 0.91 5.16 12.90
CA TYR A 101 1.03 3.81 12.34
C TYR A 101 0.30 2.76 13.19
N ASP A 102 0.51 2.76 14.50
CA ASP A 102 -0.13 1.81 15.41
C ASP A 102 -1.65 1.94 15.39
N ARG A 103 -2.15 3.19 15.34
CA ARG A 103 -3.59 3.48 15.29
C ARG A 103 -4.23 3.01 13.98
N VAL A 104 -3.62 3.27 12.83
CA VAL A 104 -4.19 2.80 11.54
C VAL A 104 -4.11 1.29 11.41
N LYS A 105 -3.04 0.67 11.93
CA LYS A 105 -2.89 -0.78 11.94
C LYS A 105 -4.01 -1.45 12.75
N GLU A 106 -4.35 -0.91 13.92
CA GLU A 106 -5.46 -1.38 14.74
C GLU A 106 -6.80 -1.24 13.99
N LEU A 107 -7.12 -0.05 13.51
CA LEU A 107 -8.39 0.26 12.86
C LEU A 107 -8.62 -0.53 11.55
N ASP A 108 -7.56 -0.70 10.76
CA ASP A 108 -7.66 -1.45 9.51
C ASP A 108 -7.66 -2.97 9.73
N ALA A 109 -7.11 -3.46 10.85
CA ALA A 109 -7.20 -4.88 11.21
C ALA A 109 -8.65 -5.32 11.46
N GLU A 110 -9.51 -4.44 12.00
CA GLU A 110 -10.95 -4.69 12.15
C GLU A 110 -11.66 -4.89 10.80
N LYS A 111 -11.08 -4.36 9.72
CA LYS A 111 -11.56 -4.51 8.34
C LYS A 111 -10.89 -5.67 7.59
N GLY A 112 -10.07 -6.46 8.29
CA GLY A 112 -9.30 -7.57 7.69
C GLY A 112 -8.07 -7.12 6.90
N ILE A 113 -7.64 -5.86 7.05
CA ILE A 113 -6.46 -5.32 6.34
C ILE A 113 -5.26 -5.33 7.28
N VAL A 114 -4.17 -5.94 6.84
CA VAL A 114 -2.92 -6.03 7.61
C VAL A 114 -1.90 -5.02 7.12
N TRP A 115 -1.47 -4.14 8.02
CA TRP A 115 -0.34 -3.25 7.76
C TRP A 115 1.00 -3.98 7.97
N LEU A 116 1.86 -3.92 6.95
CA LEU A 116 3.24 -4.41 7.00
C LEU A 116 4.17 -3.36 7.61
N GLN A 117 5.46 -3.69 7.71
CA GLN A 117 6.48 -2.75 8.18
C GLN A 117 6.50 -1.50 7.28
N PRO A 118 6.34 -0.29 7.85
CA PRO A 118 6.33 0.94 7.07
C PRO A 118 7.75 1.31 6.61
N SER A 119 7.83 2.09 5.53
CA SER A 119 9.07 2.78 5.15
C SER A 119 9.43 3.84 6.19
N ALA A 120 10.73 4.15 6.30
CA ALA A 120 11.20 5.29 7.09
C ALA A 120 10.94 6.66 6.40
N ALA A 121 10.58 6.66 5.10
CA ALA A 121 10.32 7.88 4.36
C ALA A 121 9.00 8.54 4.82
N ASN A 122 9.06 9.85 5.10
CA ASN A 122 7.89 10.66 5.39
C ASN A 122 7.57 11.57 4.19
N ASN A 123 6.69 11.10 3.30
CA ASN A 123 6.23 11.86 2.14
C ASN A 123 5.10 12.81 2.57
N THR A 124 5.48 13.97 3.10
CA THR A 124 4.59 15.04 3.55
C THR A 124 5.05 16.39 3.03
N TYR A 125 4.21 17.41 3.15
CA TYR A 125 4.60 18.78 2.81
C TYR A 125 5.78 19.23 3.67
N ALA A 126 6.80 19.74 2.99
CA ALA A 126 8.04 20.22 3.57
C ALA A 126 8.56 21.39 2.73
N LEU A 127 9.54 22.10 3.28
CA LEU A 127 10.29 23.12 2.56
C LEU A 127 11.61 22.50 2.09
N ALA A 128 11.91 22.67 0.81
CA ALA A 128 13.17 22.24 0.22
C ALA A 128 14.08 23.44 -0.05
N MET A 129 15.37 23.30 0.24
CA MET A 129 16.40 24.30 -0.03
C MET A 129 17.50 23.67 -0.89
N ARG A 130 18.19 24.48 -1.71
CA ARG A 130 19.40 24.02 -2.42
C ARG A 130 20.42 23.53 -1.40
N ALA A 131 21.04 22.39 -1.67
CA ALA A 131 21.99 21.76 -0.75
C ALA A 131 23.13 22.69 -0.34
N ASP A 132 23.71 23.44 -1.29
CA ASP A 132 24.79 24.39 -1.01
C ASP A 132 24.34 25.55 -0.11
N ASP A 133 23.12 26.04 -0.29
CA ASP A 133 22.56 27.13 0.52
C ASP A 133 22.28 26.64 1.95
N ALA A 134 21.69 25.45 2.08
CA ALA A 134 21.44 24.80 3.37
C ALA A 134 22.75 24.56 4.14
N GLY A 135 23.78 24.07 3.44
CA GLY A 135 25.10 23.83 4.01
C GLY A 135 25.80 25.11 4.48
N LYS A 136 25.79 26.17 3.67
CA LYS A 136 26.40 27.48 4.03
C LYS A 136 25.70 28.15 5.20
N ARG A 137 24.37 28.03 5.28
CA ARG A 137 23.55 28.64 6.33
C ARG A 137 23.45 27.78 7.58
N GLY A 138 23.80 26.49 7.51
CA GLY A 138 23.64 25.54 8.61
C GLY A 138 22.17 25.23 8.90
N ILE A 139 21.34 25.12 7.86
CA ILE A 139 19.91 24.86 7.98
C ILE A 139 19.66 23.38 7.64
N ALA A 140 19.27 22.58 8.64
CA ALA A 140 18.89 21.18 8.44
C ALA A 140 17.42 20.90 8.78
N THR A 141 16.81 21.76 9.61
CA THR A 141 15.44 21.61 10.10
C THR A 141 14.63 22.89 9.86
N LEU A 142 13.30 22.77 9.98
CA LEU A 142 12.42 23.95 10.00
C LEU A 142 12.71 24.88 11.17
N SER A 143 13.18 24.35 12.31
CA SER A 143 13.60 25.16 13.46
C SER A 143 14.85 25.97 13.17
N ASP A 144 15.84 25.39 12.47
CA ASP A 144 17.04 26.12 12.05
C ASP A 144 16.67 27.24 11.06
N LEU A 145 15.81 26.92 10.09
CA LEU A 145 15.29 27.89 9.13
C LEU A 145 14.58 29.05 9.84
N ALA A 146 13.68 28.74 10.78
CA ALA A 146 12.97 29.73 11.57
C ALA A 146 13.94 30.60 12.40
N GLY A 147 14.98 30.01 12.97
CA GLY A 147 16.05 30.73 13.66
C GLY A 147 16.70 31.78 12.77
N LYS A 148 17.12 31.39 11.55
CA LYS A 148 17.73 32.33 10.59
C LYS A 148 16.83 33.50 10.22
N VAL A 149 15.56 33.21 9.93
CA VAL A 149 14.58 34.25 9.60
C VAL A 149 14.36 35.20 10.78
N ASN A 150 14.24 34.66 11.99
CA ASN A 150 14.05 35.46 13.21
C ASN A 150 15.28 36.32 13.54
N ASP A 151 16.48 35.86 13.19
CA ASP A 151 17.74 36.61 13.31
C ASP A 151 17.90 37.69 12.23
N GLY A 152 16.92 37.84 11.33
CA GLY A 152 16.88 38.87 10.29
C GLY A 152 17.51 38.47 8.96
N GLU A 153 17.81 37.18 8.76
CA GLU A 153 18.35 36.70 7.49
C GLU A 153 17.27 36.70 6.40
N GLU A 154 17.54 37.37 5.28
CA GLU A 154 16.63 37.35 4.13
C GLU A 154 16.65 35.99 3.42
N ILE A 155 15.47 35.40 3.25
CA ILE A 155 15.23 34.13 2.57
C ILE A 155 14.07 34.30 1.58
N THR A 156 14.31 33.92 0.32
CA THR A 156 13.27 33.91 -0.71
C THR A 156 12.59 32.56 -0.77
N PHE A 157 11.26 32.55 -0.69
CA PHE A 157 10.44 31.35 -0.81
C PHE A 157 9.80 31.28 -2.20
N GLY A 158 9.91 30.12 -2.84
CA GLY A 158 9.12 29.77 -4.01
C GLY A 158 8.02 28.81 -3.61
N SER A 159 6.78 29.14 -3.96
CA SER A 159 5.62 28.26 -3.79
C SER A 159 4.83 28.24 -5.09
N ASN A 160 4.03 27.19 -5.29
CA ASN A 160 2.93 27.24 -6.24
C ASN A 160 1.82 28.18 -5.72
N ALA A 161 0.82 28.44 -6.56
CA ALA A 161 -0.32 29.30 -6.24
C ALA A 161 -1.42 28.60 -5.40
N GLU A 162 -1.21 27.33 -5.05
CA GLU A 162 -2.13 26.50 -4.26
C GLU A 162 -1.72 26.43 -2.80
#